data_AF-A0A0B8NYB4-F1
#
_entry.id   AF-A0A0B8NYB4-F1
#
_cell.length_a   1.000
_cell.length_b   1.000
_cell.length_c   1.000
_cell.angle_alpha   90.00
_cell.angle_beta   90.00
_cell.angle_gamma   90.00
#
_symmetry.space_group_name_H-M   'P 1'
#
loop_
_entity.id
_entity.type
_entity.pdbx_description
1 polymer ?
#
loop_
_entity_poly.entity_id
_entity_poly.type
_entity_poly.pdbx_seq_one_letter_code
_entity_poly.pdbx_strand_id
1 'polypeptide(L)'
;MNVLKIYFKKQKGELFAKSVKFKYPRQVKNVLVSGGNAQYRQVTEINRNLTLVIDELNTITKPVKVQELDVKQKILTDLRHLEKVVSSKIAEIEADLEKLK
;
A
#
# COMPACT_ATOMS: atom_id res chain seq x y z
N MET A 1 -9.30 -15.70 -12.98
CA MET A 1 -9.99 -14.38 -13.03
C MET A 1 -9.22 -13.40 -12.17
N ASN A 2 -9.02 -12.18 -12.64
CA ASN A 2 -8.42 -11.10 -11.85
C ASN A 2 -9.52 -10.17 -11.33
N VAL A 3 -9.31 -9.51 -10.19
CA VAL A 3 -10.29 -8.58 -9.61
C VAL A 3 -9.58 -7.27 -9.25
N LEU A 4 -10.14 -6.15 -9.71
CA LEU A 4 -9.70 -4.81 -9.34
C LEU A 4 -10.72 -4.21 -8.38
N LYS A 5 -10.28 -3.74 -7.22
CA LYS A 5 -11.12 -3.04 -6.25
C LYS A 5 -10.58 -1.63 -6.03
N ILE A 6 -11.42 -0.63 -6.27
CA ILE A 6 -11.08 0.79 -6.11
C ILE A 6 -11.82 1.32 -4.88
N TYR A 7 -11.10 1.98 -3.99
CA TYR A 7 -11.63 2.62 -2.80
C TYR A 7 -11.60 4.13 -2.99
N PHE A 8 -12.74 4.80 -2.85
CA PHE A 8 -12.82 6.25 -2.96
C PHE A 8 -12.56 6.91 -1.60
N LYS A 9 -11.88 8.05 -1.60
CA LYS A 9 -11.71 8.88 -0.40
C LYS A 9 -13.06 9.47 -0.01
N LYS A 10 -13.40 9.34 1.27
CA LYS A 10 -14.66 9.84 1.86
C LYS A 10 -14.74 11.37 1.71
N GLN A 11 -15.82 11.88 1.12
CA GLN A 11 -16.05 13.32 1.03
C GLN A 11 -16.68 13.84 2.34
N LYS A 12 -16.47 15.13 2.65
CA LYS A 12 -16.99 15.77 3.87
C LYS A 12 -18.52 15.74 3.84
N GLY A 13 -19.13 14.91 4.70
CA GLY A 13 -20.59 14.71 4.78
C GLY A 13 -21.09 13.32 4.35
N GLU A 14 -20.27 12.49 3.71
CA GLU A 14 -20.62 11.09 3.46
C GLU A 14 -20.42 10.26 4.74
N LEU A 15 -21.25 9.24 5.00
CA LEU A 15 -21.10 8.38 6.20
C LEU A 15 -20.12 7.21 5.95
N PHE A 16 -20.10 6.68 4.73
CA PHE A 16 -19.30 5.51 4.33
C PHE A 16 -18.42 5.81 3.12
N ALA A 17 -17.23 5.20 3.08
CA ALA A 17 -16.37 5.25 1.91
C ALA A 17 -16.95 4.38 0.79
N LYS A 18 -17.12 4.95 -0.41
CA LYS A 18 -17.59 4.21 -1.58
C LYS A 18 -16.47 3.29 -2.11
N SER A 19 -16.83 2.12 -2.62
CA SER A 19 -15.88 1.25 -3.33
C SER A 19 -16.55 0.57 -4.51
N VAL A 20 -15.78 0.29 -5.56
CA VAL A 20 -16.23 -0.44 -6.75
C VAL A 20 -15.33 -1.64 -7.00
N LYS A 21 -15.92 -2.73 -7.51
CA LYS A 21 -15.23 -3.99 -7.77
C LYS A 21 -15.46 -4.39 -9.22
N PHE A 22 -14.38 -4.56 -9.97
CA PHE A 22 -14.39 -5.02 -11.37
C PHE A 22 -13.79 -6.42 -11.45
N LYS A 23 -14.44 -7.31 -12.20
CA LYS A 23 -13.96 -8.68 -12.45
C LYS A 23 -13.46 -8.76 -13.88
N TYR A 24 -12.24 -9.26 -14.06
CA TYR A 24 -11.59 -9.43 -15.35
C TYR A 24 -11.35 -10.93 -15.61
N PRO A 25 -12.18 -11.59 -16.45
CA PRO A 25 -11.92 -12.97 -16.84
C PRO A 25 -10.59 -13.06 -17.59
N ARG A 26 -9.84 -14.14 -17.36
CA ARG A 26 -8.62 -14.44 -18.11
C ARG A 26 -9.02 -15.18 -19.38
N GLN A 27 -8.48 -14.77 -20.52
CA GLN A 27 -8.65 -15.54 -21.75
C GLN A 27 -7.75 -16.78 -21.66
N VAL A 28 -8.32 -17.94 -21.99
CA VAL A 28 -7.60 -19.21 -22.08
C VAL A 28 -7.30 -19.44 -23.56
N LYS A 29 -6.03 -19.50 -23.93
CA LYS A 29 -5.60 -19.85 -25.30
C LYS A 29 -4.90 -21.20 -25.27
N ASN A 30 -5.20 -22.03 -26.26
CA ASN A 30 -4.50 -23.28 -26.49
C ASN A 30 -3.39 -23.02 -27.50
N VAL A 31 -2.13 -23.11 -27.07
CA VAL A 31 -0.97 -22.91 -27.93
C VAL A 31 -0.35 -24.28 -28.24
N LEU A 32 -0.11 -24.58 -29.51
CA LEU A 32 0.57 -25.80 -29.94
C LEU A 32 2.07 -25.68 -29.60
N VAL A 33 2.61 -26.62 -28.82
CA VAL A 33 3.98 -26.49 -28.28
C VAL A 33 5.04 -27.17 -29.15
N SER A 34 4.69 -28.02 -30.12
CA SER A 34 5.67 -28.54 -31.10
C SER A 34 5.00 -29.24 -32.30
N GLY A 35 5.64 -29.14 -33.48
CA GLY A 35 5.13 -29.66 -34.75
C GLY A 35 5.28 -31.17 -34.99
N GLY A 36 5.86 -31.93 -34.04
CA GLY A 36 6.07 -33.39 -34.19
C GLY A 36 5.06 -34.27 -33.44
N ASN A 37 4.45 -33.76 -32.38
CA ASN A 37 3.37 -34.41 -31.63
C ASN A 37 2.51 -33.28 -31.08
N ALA A 38 1.27 -33.16 -31.55
CA ALA A 38 0.37 -32.03 -31.28
C ALA A 38 -0.05 -31.94 -29.80
N GLN A 39 0.88 -31.51 -28.94
CA GLN A 39 0.63 -31.21 -27.54
C GLN A 39 0.21 -29.75 -27.42
N TYR A 40 -1.05 -29.54 -27.07
CA TYR A 40 -1.63 -28.23 -26.83
C TYR A 40 -1.44 -27.85 -25.36
N ARG A 41 -0.78 -26.71 -25.10
CA ARG A 41 -0.65 -26.15 -23.74
C ARG A 41 -1.66 -25.03 -23.56
N GLN A 42 -2.46 -25.13 -22.51
CA GLN A 42 -3.32 -24.04 -22.06
C GLN A 42 -2.46 -22.96 -21.42
N VAL A 43 -2.52 -21.76 -21.98
CA VAL A 43 -1.88 -20.56 -21.43
C VAL A 43 -2.98 -19.56 -21.09
N THR A 44 -2.93 -19.04 -19.86
CA THR A 44 -3.83 -17.97 -19.43
C THR A 44 -3.10 -16.64 -19.51
N GLU A 45 -3.58 -15.72 -20.34
CA GLU A 45 -3.02 -14.37 -20.43
C GLU A 45 -3.74 -13.41 -19.46
N ILE A 46 -3.00 -12.45 -18.92
CA ILE A 46 -3.59 -11.34 -18.17
C ILE A 46 -4.38 -10.48 -19.15
N ASN A 47 -5.60 -10.09 -18.76
CA ASN A 47 -6.44 -9.24 -19.60
C ASN A 47 -5.76 -7.87 -19.80
N ARG A 48 -5.46 -7.51 -21.06
CA ARG A 48 -4.78 -6.25 -21.41
C ARG A 48 -5.54 -5.01 -20.92
N ASN A 49 -6.87 -5.07 -20.85
CA ASN A 49 -7.67 -3.96 -20.34
C ASN A 49 -7.41 -3.70 -18.85
N LEU A 50 -7.10 -4.74 -18.06
CA LEU A 50 -6.74 -4.56 -16.65
C LEU A 50 -5.43 -3.76 -16.52
N THR A 51 -4.44 -4.04 -17.38
CA THR A 51 -3.17 -3.29 -17.39
C THR A 51 -3.40 -1.82 -17.75
N LEU A 52 -4.16 -1.55 -18.81
CA LEU A 52 -4.47 -0.18 -19.24
C LEU A 52 -5.21 0.61 -18.15
N VAL A 53 -6.19 -0.02 -17.50
CA VAL A 53 -6.94 0.61 -16.40
C VAL A 53 -6.02 0.88 -15.20
N ILE A 54 -5.08 -0.01 -14.89
CA ILE A 54 -4.10 0.22 -13.81
C ILE A 54 -3.19 1.41 -14.14
N ASP A 55 -2.71 1.52 -15.38
CA ASP A 55 -1.82 2.62 -15.80
C ASP A 55 -2.55 3.98 -15.79
N GLU A 56 -3.80 4.01 -16.25
CA GLU A 56 -4.64 5.20 -16.18
C GLU A 56 -4.93 5.58 -14.72
N LEU A 57 -5.28 4.60 -13.87
CA LEU A 57 -5.46 4.84 -12.44
C LEU A 57 -4.17 5.35 -11.80
N ASN A 58 -3.00 4.81 -12.12
CA ASN A 58 -1.73 5.33 -11.61
C ASN A 58 -1.49 6.79 -12.01
N THR A 59 -1.87 7.15 -13.25
CA THR A 59 -1.76 8.53 -13.74
C THR A 59 -2.72 9.48 -13.01
N ILE A 60 -3.98 9.07 -12.80
CA ILE A 60 -5.01 9.88 -12.14
C ILE A 60 -4.73 10.01 -10.64
N THR A 61 -4.43 8.89 -9.99
CA THR A 61 -4.25 8.85 -8.53
C THR A 61 -2.95 9.50 -8.10
N LYS A 62 -2.01 9.75 -9.04
CA LYS A 62 -0.66 10.32 -8.82
C LYS A 62 -0.12 9.82 -7.49
N PRO A 63 0.05 8.50 -7.32
CA PRO A 63 0.37 7.92 -6.03
C PRO A 63 1.54 8.71 -5.48
N VAL A 64 1.29 9.40 -4.36
CA VAL A 64 2.36 10.06 -3.62
C VAL A 64 3.29 8.91 -3.31
N LYS A 65 4.43 8.82 -4.02
CA LYS A 65 5.51 7.94 -3.62
C LYS A 65 5.69 8.27 -2.16
N VAL A 66 5.36 7.35 -1.27
CA VAL A 66 5.61 7.52 0.16
C VAL A 66 7.12 7.68 0.20
N GLN A 67 7.54 8.93 0.24
CA GLN A 67 8.92 9.30 0.02
C GLN A 67 9.62 8.70 1.24
N GLU A 68 10.61 7.82 1.05
CA GLU A 68 11.35 7.22 2.18
C GLU A 68 11.87 8.30 3.15
N LEU A 69 12.04 9.53 2.65
CA LEU A 69 12.30 10.74 3.41
C LEU A 69 11.28 11.00 4.53
N ASP A 70 9.98 10.84 4.28
CA ASP A 70 8.93 11.11 5.26
C ASP A 70 8.97 10.08 6.42
N VAL A 71 9.26 8.81 6.10
CA VAL A 71 9.44 7.76 7.10
C VAL A 71 10.68 8.02 7.95
N LYS A 72 11.82 8.34 7.33
CA LYS A 72 13.07 8.67 8.06
C LYS A 72 12.89 9.89 8.96
N GLN A 73 12.21 10.93 8.46
CA GLN A 73 11.95 12.16 9.21
C GLN A 73 11.02 11.88 10.40
N LYS A 74 10.00 11.04 10.21
CA LYS A 74 9.11 10.61 11.29
C LYS A 74 9.87 9.83 12.36
N ILE A 75 10.69 8.85 11.98
CA ILE A 75 11.50 8.06 12.93
C ILE A 75 12.45 8.98 13.72
N LEU A 76 13.12 9.92 13.06
CA LEU A 76 14.01 10.89 13.73
C LEU A 76 13.25 11.78 14.72
N THR A 77 12.03 12.18 14.37
CA THR A 77 11.17 12.99 15.24
C THR A 77 10.73 12.18 16.46
N ASP A 78 10.30 10.94 16.25
CA ASP A 78 9.88 10.02 17.31
C ASP A 78 11.06 9.74 18.28
N LEU A 79 12.28 9.56 17.76
CA LEU A 79 13.49 9.34 18.56
C LEU A 79 13.82 10.55 19.44
N ARG A 80 13.85 11.76 18.87
CA ARG A 80 14.11 13.00 19.63
C ARG A 80 13.03 13.27 20.69
N HIS A 81 11.79 12.93 20.37
CA HIS A 81 10.70 13.06 21.34
C HIS A 81 10.90 12.12 22.52
N LEU A 82 11.26 10.86 22.25
CA LEU A 82 11.51 9.87 23.30
C LEU A 82 12.69 10.27 24.19
N GLU A 83 13.78 10.76 23.61
CA GLU A 83 14.93 11.28 24.36
C GLU A 83 14.49 12.38 25.34
N LYS A 84 13.71 13.36 24.86
CA LYS A 84 13.19 14.44 25.71
C LYS A 84 12.30 13.93 26.84
N VAL A 85 11.42 12.98 26.55
CA VAL A 85 10.52 12.39 27.55
C VAL A 85 11.31 11.65 28.62
N VAL A 86 12.32 10.86 28.21
CA VAL A 86 13.19 10.13 29.15
C VAL A 86 13.99 11.09 30.01
N SER A 87 14.62 12.11 29.43
CA SER A 87 15.36 13.12 30.21
C SER A 87 14.46 13.86 31.21
N SER A 88 13.24 14.22 30.81
CA SER A 88 12.26 14.82 31.73
C SER A 88 11.91 13.87 32.89
N LYS A 89 11.72 12.58 32.58
CA LYS A 89 11.37 11.58 33.60
C LYS A 89 12.51 11.32 34.57
N ILE A 90 13.75 11.32 34.09
CA ILE A 90 14.94 11.20 34.94
C ILE A 90 15.01 12.39 35.90
N ALA A 91 14.85 13.62 35.41
CA ALA A 91 14.89 14.82 36.23
C ALA A 91 13.77 14.84 37.30
N GLU A 92 12.56 14.37 36.96
CA GLU A 92 11.48 14.18 37.93
C GLU A 92 11.87 13.20 39.05
N ILE A 93 12.43 12.04 38.68
CA ILE A 93 12.83 11.00 39.64
C ILE A 93 13.98 11.47 40.53
N GLU A 94 14.97 12.18 39.97
CA GLU A 94 16.09 12.76 40.72
C GLU A 94 15.59 13.79 41.74
N ALA A 95 14.67 14.69 41.33
CA ALA A 95 14.08 15.67 42.23
C ALA A 95 13.25 15.02 43.35
N ASP A 96 12.55 13.92 43.06
CA ASP A 96 11.80 13.18 44.08
C ASP A 96 12.73 12.42 45.05
N LEU A 97 13.86 11.92 44.58
CA LEU A 97 14.92 11.35 45.42
C LEU A 97 15.53 12.39 46.36
N GLU A 98 15.76 13.62 45.90
CA GLU A 98 16.29 14.69 46.75
C GLU A 98 15.35 15.08 47.90
N LYS A 99 14.03 15.03 47.68
CA LYS A 99 13.04 15.31 48.74
C LYS A 99 12.97 14.23 49.81
N LEU A 100 13.54 13.06 49.56
CA LEU A 100 13.57 11.91 50.48
C LEU A 100 14.88 11.83 51.30
N LYS A 101 15.80 12.78 51.12
CA LYS A 101 16.95 13.03 52.00
C LYS A 101 16.61 14.01 53.11
#